data_AF-A0AAV9IAG2-F1
#
_entry.id   AF-A0AAV9IAG2-F1
#
_cell.length_a   1.000
_cell.length_b   1.000
_cell.length_c   1.000
_cell.angle_alpha   90.00
_cell.angle_beta   90.00
_cell.angle_gamma   90.00
#
_symmetry.space_group_name_H-M   'P 1'
#
loop_
_entity.id
_entity.type
_entity.pdbx_description
1 polymer ?
#
loop_
_entity_poly.entity_id
_entity_poly.type
_entity_poly.pdbx_seq_one_letter_code
_entity_poly.pdbx_strand_id
1 'polypeptide(L)'
;MAIGLLRSTIRRWLFPTCYSTIPSIRRHVQNQAYHVSFDTYKLVQVLESSGFPRKQAQVLSDILVGVTNESMRNGIDSLASKNDFATLRSELQILEKADFQVLKSDLQLLEMKLQTSVAHIHTEMERIENRVIKWVIGATGTVCALVMGFLRLGIGGGGGASNTPPPVAVEDKSS
;
A
#
# COMPACT_ATOMS: atom_id res chain seq x y z
N MET A 1 15.44 -21.98 40.28
CA MET A 1 16.38 -20.84 40.16
C MET A 1 17.45 -21.12 39.09
N ALA A 2 17.06 -21.61 37.89
CA ALA A 2 18.00 -22.10 36.87
C ALA A 2 17.56 -21.83 35.41
N ILE A 3 16.57 -20.95 35.19
CA ILE A 3 16.06 -20.64 33.83
C ILE A 3 16.48 -19.20 33.39
N GLY A 4 16.94 -18.37 34.33
CA GLY A 4 17.40 -17.00 34.04
C GLY A 4 18.76 -16.91 33.34
N LEU A 5 19.61 -17.95 33.46
CA LEU A 5 20.99 -17.93 32.96
C LEU A 5 21.13 -18.34 31.49
N LEU A 6 20.08 -18.87 30.85
CA LEU A 6 20.15 -19.28 29.44
C LEU A 6 19.77 -18.14 28.47
N ARG A 7 19.00 -17.14 28.91
CA ARG A 7 18.64 -15.97 28.07
C ARG A 7 19.75 -14.93 28.00
N SER A 8 20.65 -14.86 28.98
CA SER A 8 21.79 -13.91 28.96
C SER A 8 22.93 -14.35 28.04
N THR A 9 23.08 -15.65 27.79
CA THR A 9 24.22 -16.20 27.03
C THR A 9 23.96 -16.21 25.52
N ILE A 10 22.69 -16.22 25.09
CA ILE A 10 22.32 -16.23 23.66
C ILE A 10 22.34 -14.81 23.05
N ARG A 11 22.05 -13.75 23.82
CA ARG A 11 22.21 -12.36 23.34
C ARG A 11 23.67 -11.94 23.13
N ARG A 12 24.62 -12.68 23.71
CA ARG A 12 26.06 -12.38 23.60
C ARG A 12 26.71 -12.97 22.33
N TRP A 13 26.02 -13.87 21.64
CA TRP A 13 26.49 -14.51 20.40
C TRP A 13 25.80 -14.00 19.13
N LEU A 14 24.65 -13.32 19.23
CA LEU A 14 23.96 -12.77 18.07
C LEU A 14 24.36 -11.33 17.70
N PHE A 15 25.23 -10.70 18.48
CA PHE A 15 25.85 -9.42 18.12
C PHE A 15 27.35 -9.50 18.38
N PRO A 16 28.13 -10.05 17.44
CA PRO A 16 29.54 -9.75 17.40
C PRO A 16 29.70 -8.25 17.19
N THR A 17 30.57 -7.71 18.02
CA THR A 17 31.12 -6.37 18.07
C THR A 17 31.67 -5.93 16.71
N CYS A 18 30.81 -5.60 15.75
CA CYS A 18 31.20 -4.77 14.61
C CYS A 18 31.13 -3.30 15.04
N TYR A 19 32.01 -2.95 15.97
CA TYR A 19 32.42 -1.56 16.19
C TYR A 19 33.56 -1.27 15.21
N SER A 20 33.30 -1.41 13.91
CA SER A 20 34.10 -0.73 12.90
C SER A 20 33.53 0.67 12.82
N THR A 21 34.26 1.58 13.48
CA THR A 21 34.33 3.01 13.20
C THR A 21 33.62 3.37 11.91
N ILE A 22 32.35 3.79 12.02
CA ILE A 22 31.67 4.46 10.91
C ILE A 22 32.52 5.73 10.71
N PRO A 23 33.24 5.89 9.58
CA PRO A 23 33.66 7.23 9.23
C PRO A 23 32.32 7.91 8.99
N SER A 24 31.96 8.80 9.91
CA SER A 24 31.01 9.82 9.59
C SER A 24 31.63 10.55 8.40
N ILE A 25 31.21 10.15 7.20
CA ILE A 25 31.31 10.96 5.99
C ILE A 25 30.36 12.12 6.26
N ARG A 26 30.79 12.98 7.19
CA ARG A 26 30.49 14.39 7.18
C ARG A 26 31.08 14.80 5.85
N ARG A 27 30.23 14.80 4.82
CA ARG A 27 30.44 15.63 3.64
C ARG A 27 30.69 17.02 4.20
N HIS A 28 31.96 17.35 4.40
CA HIS A 28 32.43 18.70 4.24
C HIS A 28 32.05 19.02 2.80
N VAL A 29 30.81 19.47 2.60
CA VAL A 29 30.55 20.51 1.62
C VAL A 29 31.32 21.68 2.17
N GLN A 30 32.64 21.64 1.93
CA GLN A 30 33.46 22.81 1.99
C GLN A 30 32.88 23.62 0.85
N ASN A 31 31.94 24.49 1.20
CA ASN A 31 31.66 25.67 0.40
C ASN A 31 32.98 26.42 0.40
N GLN A 32 33.89 25.98 -0.48
CA GLN A 32 34.99 26.78 -0.95
C GLN A 32 34.28 27.90 -1.68
N ALA A 33 33.84 28.90 -0.92
CA ALA A 33 33.60 30.22 -1.43
C ALA A 33 34.93 30.59 -2.06
N TYR A 34 35.02 30.31 -3.35
CA TYR A 34 36.20 30.52 -4.17
C TYR A 34 36.31 32.03 -4.25
N HIS A 35 36.94 32.62 -3.25
CA HIS A 35 37.18 34.06 -3.22
C HIS A 35 38.20 34.31 -4.31
N VAL A 36 37.72 34.67 -5.49
CA VAL A 36 38.56 35.09 -6.62
C VAL A 36 39.20 36.41 -6.20
N SER A 37 40.31 36.33 -5.48
CA SER A 37 41.09 37.49 -5.07
C SER A 37 41.75 38.09 -6.32
N PHE A 38 41.13 39.13 -6.87
CA PHE A 38 41.64 39.84 -8.04
C PHE A 38 42.81 40.75 -7.63
N ASP A 39 44.02 40.45 -8.11
CA ASP A 39 45.23 41.21 -7.81
C ASP A 39 45.37 42.41 -8.78
N THR A 40 44.76 43.53 -8.39
CA THR A 40 44.78 44.80 -9.13
C THR A 40 46.21 45.29 -9.38
N TYR A 41 47.13 45.08 -8.44
CA TYR A 41 48.49 45.62 -8.54
C TYR A 41 49.30 44.92 -9.64
N LYS A 42 49.23 43.59 -9.71
CA LYS A 42 49.90 42.82 -10.78
C LYS A 42 49.33 43.14 -12.15
N LEU A 43 48.01 43.36 -12.26
CA LEU A 43 47.39 43.75 -13.52
C LEU A 43 47.96 45.08 -14.02
N VAL A 44 48.06 46.08 -13.15
CA VAL A 44 48.64 47.39 -13.48
C VAL A 44 50.08 47.25 -13.94
N GLN A 45 50.90 46.44 -13.26
CA GLN A 45 52.30 46.21 -13.62
C GLN A 45 52.44 45.55 -15.00
N VAL A 46 51.56 44.59 -15.33
CA VAL A 46 51.55 43.95 -16.66
C VAL A 46 51.14 44.94 -17.74
N LEU A 47 50.13 45.77 -17.50
CA LEU A 47 49.68 46.81 -18.42
C LEU A 47 50.78 47.84 -18.69
N GLU A 48 51.53 48.24 -17.66
CA GLU A 48 52.69 49.12 -17.81
C GLU A 48 53.80 48.50 -18.63
N SER A 49 54.11 47.22 -18.39
CA SER A 49 55.09 46.50 -19.20
C SER A 49 54.66 46.35 -20.67
N SER A 50 53.35 46.47 -20.93
CA SER A 50 52.75 46.45 -22.27
C SER A 50 52.66 47.84 -22.92
N GLY A 51 53.23 48.88 -22.28
CA GLY A 51 53.31 50.23 -22.82
C GLY A 51 52.15 51.17 -22.44
N PHE A 52 51.26 50.75 -21.52
CA PHE A 52 50.20 51.63 -21.02
C PHE A 52 50.71 52.57 -19.91
N PRO A 53 50.36 53.86 -19.92
CA PRO A 53 50.68 54.76 -18.83
C PRO A 53 49.93 54.37 -17.54
N ARG A 54 50.60 54.48 -16.38
CA ARG A 54 50.10 54.02 -15.07
C ARG A 54 48.66 54.40 -14.76
N LYS A 55 48.27 55.64 -15.07
CA LYS A 55 46.90 56.13 -14.85
C LYS A 55 45.84 55.36 -15.65
N GLN A 56 46.14 55.02 -16.91
CA GLN A 56 45.21 54.24 -17.73
C GLN A 56 45.14 52.78 -17.27
N ALA A 57 46.27 52.22 -16.86
CA ALA A 57 46.33 50.88 -16.30
C ALA A 57 45.50 50.75 -15.00
N GLN A 58 45.55 51.76 -14.13
CA GLN A 58 44.72 51.82 -12.91
C GLN A 58 43.23 51.91 -13.22
N VAL A 59 42.83 52.75 -14.17
CA VAL A 59 41.41 52.86 -14.56
C VAL A 59 40.90 51.53 -15.14
N LEU A 60 41.70 50.87 -15.97
CA LEU A 60 41.33 49.57 -16.53
C LEU A 60 41.22 48.48 -15.45
N SER A 61 42.12 48.50 -14.47
CA SER A 61 42.08 47.55 -13.36
C SER A 61 40.85 47.74 -12.48
N ASP A 62 40.46 49.00 -12.23
CA ASP A 62 39.28 49.32 -11.42
C ASP A 62 37.99 48.88 -12.11
N ILE A 63 37.89 49.08 -13.43
CA ILE A 63 36.76 48.59 -14.23
C ILE A 63 36.67 47.06 -14.16
N LEU A 64 37.81 46.38 -14.31
CA LEU A 64 37.84 44.92 -14.32
C LEU A 64 37.50 44.31 -12.95
N VAL A 65 37.92 44.96 -11.85
CA VAL A 65 37.48 44.63 -10.49
C VAL A 65 35.97 44.83 -10.35
N GLY A 66 35.44 45.94 -10.86
CA GLY A 66 33.99 46.20 -10.86
C GLY A 66 33.20 45.11 -11.58
N VAL A 67 33.60 44.75 -12.80
CA VAL A 67 32.97 43.70 -13.60
C VAL A 67 33.11 42.33 -12.94
N THR A 68 34.26 42.02 -12.35
CA THR A 68 34.49 40.73 -11.65
C THR A 68 33.60 40.61 -10.42
N ASN A 69 33.49 41.67 -9.62
CA ASN A 69 32.61 41.69 -8.45
C ASN A 69 31.13 41.60 -8.84
N GLU A 70 30.73 42.30 -9.90
CA GLU A 70 29.37 42.24 -10.45
C GLU A 70 29.04 40.84 -11.00
N SER A 71 29.95 40.25 -11.77
CA SER A 71 29.82 38.89 -12.29
C SER A 71 29.80 37.85 -11.17
N MET A 72 30.58 38.04 -10.10
CA MET A 72 30.54 37.14 -8.95
C MET A 72 29.22 37.25 -8.18
N ARG A 73 28.66 38.45 -8.02
CA ARG A 73 27.33 38.64 -7.41
C ARG A 73 26.24 37.98 -8.27
N ASN A 74 26.22 38.26 -9.56
CA ASN A 74 25.27 37.67 -10.50
C ASN A 74 25.46 36.14 -10.64
N GLY A 75 26.70 35.65 -10.54
CA GLY A 75 27.04 34.24 -10.57
C GLY A 75 26.67 33.51 -9.27
N ILE A 76 26.77 34.15 -8.11
CA ILE A 76 26.28 33.61 -6.83
C ILE A 76 24.75 33.50 -6.85
N ASP A 77 24.05 34.48 -7.43
CA ASP A 77 22.59 34.40 -7.63
C ASP A 77 22.21 33.27 -8.62
N SER A 78 23.01 33.04 -9.66
CA SER A 78 22.85 31.89 -10.55
C SER A 78 23.13 30.54 -9.85
N LEU A 79 24.11 30.49 -8.94
CA LEU A 79 24.36 29.33 -8.09
C LEU A 79 23.24 29.10 -7.07
N ALA A 80 22.51 30.14 -6.65
CA ALA A 80 21.27 30.00 -5.89
C ALA A 80 20.21 29.21 -6.69
N SER A 81 20.28 29.19 -8.03
CA SER A 81 19.42 28.33 -8.85
C SER A 81 19.73 26.83 -8.73
N LYS A 82 20.91 26.43 -8.23
CA LYS A 82 21.15 25.04 -7.79
C LYS A 82 20.42 24.70 -6.50
N ASN A 83 20.14 25.69 -5.64
CA ASN A 83 19.21 25.52 -4.52
C ASN A 83 17.76 25.36 -5.02
N ASP A 84 17.39 25.99 -6.15
CA ASP A 84 16.09 25.72 -6.77
C ASP A 84 15.97 24.26 -7.20
N PHE A 85 17.05 23.63 -7.69
CA PHE A 85 17.04 22.19 -7.98
C PHE A 85 16.86 21.32 -6.72
N ALA A 86 17.40 21.73 -5.57
CA ALA A 86 17.17 21.06 -4.30
C ALA A 86 15.71 21.21 -3.84
N THR A 87 15.12 22.38 -4.05
CA THR A 87 13.72 22.70 -3.75
C THR A 87 12.77 21.91 -4.65
N LEU A 88 12.97 21.96 -5.97
CA LEU A 88 12.23 21.19 -6.97
C LEU A 88 12.29 19.68 -6.71
N ARG A 89 13.47 19.15 -6.34
CA ARG A 89 13.63 17.75 -5.97
C ARG A 89 12.84 17.40 -4.70
N SER A 90 12.82 18.30 -3.72
CA SER A 90 12.05 18.10 -2.49
C SER A 90 10.54 18.10 -2.77
N GLU A 91 10.06 18.98 -3.65
CA GLU A 91 8.66 19.02 -4.09
C GLU A 91 8.28 17.75 -4.85
N LEU A 92 9.12 17.29 -5.77
CA LEU A 92 8.92 16.03 -6.50
C LEU A 92 8.81 14.84 -5.53
N GLN A 93 9.71 14.78 -4.54
CA GLN A 93 9.72 13.69 -3.55
C GLN A 93 8.50 13.73 -2.61
N ILE A 94 7.95 14.91 -2.33
CA ILE A 94 6.71 15.07 -1.57
C ILE A 94 5.53 14.61 -2.42
N LEU A 95 5.50 14.97 -3.71
CA LEU A 95 4.45 14.58 -4.64
C LEU A 95 4.41 13.05 -4.83
N GLU A 96 5.55 12.39 -5.05
CA GLU A 96 5.64 10.93 -5.17
C GLU A 96 5.10 10.20 -3.93
N LYS A 97 5.38 10.73 -2.73
CA LYS A 97 4.88 10.14 -1.49
C LYS A 97 3.38 10.37 -1.31
N ALA A 98 2.87 11.52 -1.71
CA ALA A 98 1.45 11.83 -1.67
C ALA A 98 0.68 10.91 -2.63
N ASP A 99 1.14 10.79 -3.88
CA ASP A 99 0.54 9.92 -4.89
C ASP A 99 0.57 8.45 -4.48
N PHE A 100 1.67 7.99 -3.86
CA PHE A 100 1.75 6.62 -3.34
C PHE A 100 0.71 6.36 -2.23
N GLN A 101 0.47 7.35 -1.35
CA GLN A 101 -0.56 7.22 -0.32
C GLN A 101 -1.97 7.21 -0.89
N VAL A 102 -2.25 8.07 -1.87
CA VAL A 102 -3.54 8.11 -2.57
C VAL A 102 -3.79 6.77 -3.26
N LEU A 103 -2.83 6.28 -4.05
CA LEU A 103 -2.94 5.01 -4.76
C LEU A 103 -3.13 3.83 -3.80
N LYS A 104 -2.46 3.84 -2.65
CA LYS A 104 -2.65 2.83 -1.61
C LYS A 104 -4.04 2.92 -0.99
N SER A 105 -4.56 4.11 -0.74
CA SER A 105 -5.91 4.30 -0.21
C SER A 105 -6.99 3.85 -1.21
N ASP A 106 -6.78 4.13 -2.50
CA ASP A 106 -7.67 3.68 -3.57
C ASP A 106 -7.65 2.16 -3.69
N LEU A 107 -6.47 1.53 -3.59
CA LEU A 107 -6.34 0.08 -3.60
C LEU A 107 -7.08 -0.56 -2.41
N GLN A 108 -6.91 -0.02 -1.20
CA GLN A 108 -7.64 -0.49 -0.02
C GLN A 108 -9.15 -0.34 -0.16
N LEU A 109 -9.62 0.77 -0.72
CA LEU A 109 -11.03 1.01 -1.00
C LEU A 109 -11.54 0.00 -2.03
N LEU A 110 -10.78 -0.27 -3.09
CA LEU A 110 -11.12 -1.25 -4.10
C LEU A 110 -11.20 -2.67 -3.51
N GLU A 111 -10.26 -3.05 -2.64
CA GLU A 111 -10.28 -4.32 -1.92
C GLU A 111 -11.52 -4.44 -1.03
N MET A 112 -11.90 -3.38 -0.31
CA MET A 112 -13.14 -3.36 0.47
C MET A 112 -14.39 -3.50 -0.43
N LYS A 113 -14.43 -2.82 -1.58
CA LYS A 113 -15.53 -2.94 -2.55
C LYS A 113 -15.60 -4.35 -3.17
N LEU A 114 -14.46 -5.00 -3.37
CA LEU A 114 -14.38 -6.38 -3.82
C LEU A 114 -14.95 -7.30 -2.73
N GLN A 115 -14.46 -7.18 -1.49
CA GLN A 115 -14.90 -8.00 -0.36
C GLN A 115 -16.40 -7.86 -0.09
N THR A 116 -16.93 -6.64 -0.12
CA THR A 116 -18.37 -6.39 0.02
C THR A 116 -19.18 -6.98 -1.15
N SER A 117 -18.69 -6.88 -2.38
CA SER A 117 -19.36 -7.49 -3.54
C SER A 117 -19.35 -9.02 -3.48
N VAL A 118 -18.24 -9.62 -3.05
CA VAL A 118 -18.13 -11.07 -2.84
C VAL A 118 -19.05 -11.52 -1.71
N ALA A 119 -19.05 -10.82 -0.57
CA ALA A 119 -19.96 -11.09 0.54
C ALA A 119 -21.42 -10.97 0.10
N HIS A 120 -21.75 -9.96 -0.71
CA HIS A 120 -23.09 -9.81 -1.29
C HIS A 120 -23.47 -11.00 -2.17
N ILE A 121 -22.57 -11.45 -3.06
CA ILE A 121 -22.80 -12.64 -3.91
C ILE A 121 -23.03 -13.90 -3.07
N HIS A 122 -22.27 -14.11 -1.99
CA HIS A 122 -22.48 -15.24 -1.10
C HIS A 122 -23.84 -15.18 -0.37
N THR A 123 -24.26 -13.99 0.09
CA THR A 123 -25.57 -13.84 0.75
C THR A 123 -26.77 -14.04 -0.19
N GLU A 124 -26.61 -13.73 -1.48
CA GLU A 124 -27.64 -14.00 -2.49
C GLU A 124 -27.75 -15.49 -2.80
N MET A 125 -26.64 -16.23 -2.73
CA MET A 125 -26.66 -17.68 -2.93
C MET A 125 -27.54 -18.40 -1.88
N GLU A 126 -27.38 -18.05 -0.60
CA GLU A 126 -28.16 -18.66 0.49
C GLU A 126 -29.66 -18.33 0.42
N ARG A 127 -30.04 -17.14 -0.09
CA ARG A 127 -31.46 -16.79 -0.29
C ARG A 127 -32.09 -17.53 -1.45
N ILE A 128 -31.33 -17.83 -2.51
CA ILE A 128 -31.82 -18.57 -3.68
C ILE A 128 -32.08 -20.03 -3.29
N GLU A 129 -31.15 -20.67 -2.57
CA GLU A 129 -31.30 -22.07 -2.14
C GLU A 129 -32.55 -22.27 -1.27
N ASN A 130 -32.76 -21.41 -0.26
CA ASN A 130 -33.93 -21.50 0.63
C ASN A 130 -35.25 -21.24 -0.10
N ARG A 131 -35.24 -20.41 -1.15
CA ARG A 131 -36.43 -20.15 -1.97
C ARG A 131 -36.75 -21.34 -2.86
N VAL A 132 -35.74 -21.91 -3.52
CA VAL A 132 -35.89 -23.07 -4.41
C VAL A 132 -36.37 -24.30 -3.63
N ILE A 133 -35.79 -24.58 -2.45
CA ILE A 133 -36.22 -25.71 -1.61
C ILE A 133 -37.70 -25.62 -1.25
N LYS A 134 -38.21 -24.43 -0.90
CA LYS A 134 -39.64 -24.23 -0.60
C LYS A 134 -40.55 -24.51 -1.80
N TRP A 135 -40.17 -24.06 -2.99
CA TRP A 135 -40.92 -24.34 -4.22
C TRP A 135 -40.89 -25.81 -4.60
N VAL A 136 -39.74 -26.47 -4.44
CA VAL A 136 -39.57 -27.91 -4.75
C VAL A 136 -40.40 -28.79 -3.82
N ILE A 137 -40.44 -28.48 -2.52
CA ILE A 137 -41.29 -29.20 -1.56
C ILE A 137 -42.77 -29.05 -1.92
N GLY A 138 -43.20 -27.82 -2.27
CA GLY A 138 -44.57 -27.57 -2.73
C GLY A 138 -44.93 -28.34 -3.99
N ALA A 139 -44.07 -28.26 -5.02
CA ALA A 139 -44.28 -28.97 -6.29
C ALA A 139 -44.31 -30.49 -6.10
N THR A 140 -43.39 -31.05 -5.32
CA THR A 140 -43.31 -32.50 -5.08
C THR A 140 -44.54 -32.98 -4.30
N GLY A 141 -44.99 -32.22 -3.30
CA GLY A 141 -46.23 -32.50 -2.57
C GLY A 141 -47.46 -32.53 -3.47
N THR A 142 -47.56 -31.59 -4.42
CA THR A 142 -48.68 -31.58 -5.38
C THR A 142 -48.67 -32.79 -6.32
N VAL A 143 -47.48 -33.18 -6.81
CA VAL A 143 -47.35 -34.38 -7.65
C VAL A 143 -47.69 -35.64 -6.84
N CYS A 144 -47.19 -35.77 -5.62
CA CYS A 144 -47.52 -36.90 -4.73
C CYS A 144 -49.04 -36.98 -4.43
N ALA A 145 -49.70 -35.86 -4.19
CA ALA A 145 -51.14 -35.80 -3.95
C ALA A 145 -51.95 -36.19 -5.20
N LEU A 146 -51.54 -35.73 -6.38
CA LEU A 146 -52.16 -36.12 -7.65
C LEU A 146 -52.00 -37.62 -7.92
N VAL A 147 -50.81 -38.18 -7.71
CA VAL A 147 -50.54 -39.61 -7.88
C VAL A 147 -51.39 -40.44 -6.90
N MET A 148 -51.48 -40.03 -5.63
CA MET A 148 -52.34 -40.69 -4.64
C MET A 148 -53.82 -40.61 -5.00
N GLY A 149 -54.30 -39.47 -5.51
CA GLY A 149 -55.66 -39.32 -6.01
C GLY A 149 -55.96 -40.25 -7.19
N PHE A 150 -55.02 -40.36 -8.14
CA PHE A 150 -55.12 -41.27 -9.27
C PHE A 150 -55.13 -42.76 -8.84
N LEU A 151 -54.28 -43.15 -7.88
CA LEU A 151 -54.28 -44.52 -7.35
C LEU A 151 -55.57 -44.85 -6.59
N ARG A 152 -56.13 -43.89 -5.84
CA ARG A 152 -57.40 -44.06 -5.13
C ARG A 152 -58.59 -44.25 -6.07
N LEU A 153 -58.61 -43.55 -7.21
CA LEU A 153 -59.68 -43.65 -8.23
C LEU A 153 -59.46 -44.80 -9.21
N GLY A 154 -58.21 -45.11 -9.56
CA GLY A 154 -57.87 -46.20 -10.47
C GLY A 154 -57.92 -47.59 -9.82
N ILE A 155 -57.76 -47.69 -8.49
CA ILE A 155 -57.85 -48.94 -7.71
C ILE A 155 -59.14 -48.93 -6.88
N GLY A 156 -60.24 -48.51 -7.51
CA GLY A 156 -61.59 -48.44 -6.95
C GLY A 156 -62.53 -49.53 -7.46
N GLY A 157 -62.01 -50.69 -7.87
CA GLY A 157 -62.79 -51.86 -8.24
C GLY A 157 -62.25 -53.13 -7.59
N GLY A 158 -62.71 -53.44 -6.37
CA GLY A 158 -62.45 -54.75 -5.75
C GLY A 158 -62.08 -54.70 -4.26
N GLY A 159 -63.00 -54.23 -3.40
CA GLY A 159 -62.87 -54.32 -1.95
C GLY A 159 -64.17 -54.85 -1.35
N GLY A 160 -64.46 -56.12 -1.56
CA GLY A 160 -65.62 -56.81 -0.99
C GLY A 160 -65.48 -56.95 0.52
N ALA A 161 -66.47 -56.41 1.24
CA ALA A 161 -66.66 -56.60 2.66
C ALA A 161 -67.08 -58.04 2.97
N SER A 162 -66.36 -58.73 3.87
CA SER A 162 -66.88 -59.89 4.58
C SER A 162 -66.81 -59.63 6.08
N ASN A 163 -67.95 -59.25 6.65
CA ASN A 163 -68.20 -59.31 8.08
C ASN A 163 -68.16 -60.77 8.51
N THR A 164 -67.22 -61.16 9.38
CA THR A 164 -67.35 -62.34 10.22
C THR A 164 -66.91 -61.99 11.64
N PRO A 165 -67.78 -62.17 12.66
CA PRO A 165 -67.41 -61.95 14.05
C PRO A 165 -66.46 -63.07 14.54
N PRO A 166 -65.53 -62.80 15.47
CA PRO A 166 -64.65 -63.81 16.04
C PRO A 166 -65.43 -64.81 16.94
N PRO A 167 -65.09 -66.10 16.92
CA PRO A 167 -65.72 -67.14 17.73
C PRO A 167 -65.39 -67.00 19.24
N VAL A 168 -66.40 -67.28 20.06
CA VAL A 168 -66.33 -67.36 21.53
C VAL A 168 -65.34 -68.45 21.95
N ALA A 169 -64.25 -68.07 22.62
CA ALA A 169 -63.41 -69.01 23.37
C ALA A 169 -64.04 -69.22 24.74
N VAL A 170 -64.48 -70.45 25.00
CA VAL A 170 -64.90 -70.94 26.32
C VAL A 170 -63.63 -71.10 27.16
N GLU A 171 -63.48 -70.23 28.17
CA GLU A 171 -62.46 -70.36 29.20
C GLU A 171 -62.96 -71.34 30.26
N ASP A 172 -62.47 -72.58 30.18
CA ASP A 172 -62.72 -73.63 31.16
C ASP A 172 -61.95 -73.30 32.44
N LYS A 173 -62.69 -72.96 33.50
CA LYS A 173 -62.17 -72.75 34.84
C LYS A 173 -62.57 -73.98 35.66
N SER A 174 -61.63 -74.90 35.89
CA SER A 174 -61.80 -76.00 36.83
C SER A 174 -60.58 -76.15 37.73
N SER A 175 -60.84 -75.84 39.01
CA SER A 175 -60.16 -76.20 40.27
C SER A 175 -58.65 -76.02 40.41
#